data_AF-A0A662V8U7-F1
#
_entry.id   AF-A0A662V8U7-F1
#
_cell.length_a   1.000
_cell.length_b   1.000
_cell.length_c   1.000
_cell.angle_alpha   90.00
_cell.angle_beta   90.00
_cell.angle_gamma   90.00
#
_symmetry.space_group_name_H-M   'P 1'
#
loop_
_entity.id
_entity.type
_entity.pdbx_description
1 polymer ?
#
loop_
_entity_poly.entity_id
_entity_poly.type
_entity_poly.pdbx_seq_one_letter_code
_entity_poly.pdbx_strand_id
1 'polypeptide(L)' 'MLDLARGKVSIHGFLEEPVNIENTLYAIDVAHNAPLGANRQPWKSLVVTDSPLKKRFVGSVKKPGKGSTSVNPRS' A
#
# COMPACT_ATOMS: atom_id res chain seq x y z
N MET A 1 -16.92 -15.31 1.51
CA MET A 1 -16.33 -14.20 2.28
C MET A 1 -15.03 -14.62 2.96
N LEU A 2 -15.02 -15.64 3.82
CA LEU A 2 -13.82 -16.07 4.55
C LEU A 2 -12.71 -16.60 3.63
N ASP A 3 -13.05 -17.38 2.61
CA ASP A 3 -12.06 -17.96 1.69
C ASP A 3 -11.37 -16.91 0.82
N LEU A 4 -12.06 -15.81 0.48
CA LEU A 4 -11.48 -14.68 -0.22
C LEU A 4 -10.47 -13.92 0.66
N ALA A 5 -10.81 -13.71 1.94
CA ALA A 5 -9.93 -13.04 2.88
C ALA A 5 -8.64 -13.84 3.17
N ARG A 6 -8.72 -15.17 3.16
CA ARG A 6 -7.58 -16.07 3.33
C ARG A 6 -6.55 -15.96 2.20
N GLY A 7 -6.98 -15.58 1.00
CA GLY A 7 -6.08 -15.36 -0.14
C GLY A 7 -5.25 -14.07 -0.06
N LYS A 8 -5.54 -13.16 0.89
CA LYS A 8 -4.85 -11.87 1.01
C LYS A 8 -3.44 -12.03 1.57
N VAL A 9 -2.44 -11.77 0.74
CA VAL A 9 -1.02 -11.73 1.13
C VAL A 9 -0.38 -10.36 0.87
N SER A 10 0.69 -10.04 1.59
CA SER A 10 1.46 -8.80 1.34
C SER A 10 2.44 -9.01 0.18
N ILE A 11 2.14 -8.39 -0.96
CA ILE A 11 2.94 -8.49 -2.19
C ILE A 11 3.97 -7.36 -2.23
N HIS A 12 5.23 -7.68 -2.54
CA HIS A 12 6.36 -6.72 -2.56
C HIS A 12 6.91 -6.46 -3.97
N GLY A 13 6.31 -7.07 -5.00
CA GLY A 13 6.65 -6.87 -6.40
C GLY A 13 5.39 -6.91 -7.25
N PHE A 14 5.21 -5.91 -8.10
CA PHE A 14 4.05 -5.78 -9.00
C PHE A 14 4.52 -5.81 -10.45
N LEU A 15 3.64 -6.25 -11.35
CA LEU A 15 3.87 -6.17 -12.79
C LEU A 15 3.78 -4.71 -13.26
N GLU A 16 4.42 -4.39 -14.38
CA GLU A 16 4.29 -3.07 -15.03
C GLU A 16 2.98 -2.90 -15.80
N GLU A 17 2.21 -3.98 -15.94
CA GLU A 17 0.91 -3.97 -16.60
C GLU A 17 -0.05 -3.01 -15.88
N PRO A 18 -0.71 -2.09 -16.62
CA PRO A 18 -1.63 -1.15 -16.01
C PRO A 18 -2.87 -1.86 -15.48
N VAL A 19 -3.25 -1.52 -14.25
CA VAL A 19 -4.51 -1.98 -13.66
C VAL A 19 -5.71 -1.24 -14.28
N ASN A 20 -6.88 -1.88 -14.27
CA ASN A 20 -8.13 -1.18 -14.59
C ASN A 20 -8.37 -0.06 -13.55
N ILE A 21 -8.50 1.17 -14.03
CA ILE A 21 -8.67 2.35 -13.19
C ILE A 21 -10.01 2.34 -12.43
N GLU A 22 -11.08 1.80 -13.00
CA GLU A 22 -12.40 1.75 -12.39
C GLU A 22 -12.38 0.89 -11.13
N ASN A 23 -11.71 -0.26 -11.17
CA ASN A 23 -11.52 -1.13 -10.00
C ASN A 23 -10.73 -0.42 -8.89
N THR A 24 -9.74 0.40 -9.28
CA THR A 24 -8.93 1.17 -8.33
C THR A 24 -9.76 2.27 -7.66
N LEU A 25 -10.57 2.99 -8.44
CA LEU A 25 -11.46 4.02 -7.92
C LEU A 25 -12.56 3.43 -7.02
N TYR A 26 -13.12 2.28 -7.41
CA TYR A 26 -14.06 1.53 -6.59
C TYR A 26 -13.47 1.16 -5.23
N ALA A 27 -12.24 0.64 -5.19
CA ALA A 27 -11.57 0.30 -3.94
C ALA A 27 -11.36 1.52 -3.02
N ILE A 28 -11.04 2.68 -3.60
CA ILE A 28 -10.89 3.94 -2.87
C ILE A 28 -12.23 4.41 -2.32
N ASP A 29 -13.30 4.32 -3.11
CA ASP A 29 -14.65 4.69 -2.68
C ASP A 29 -15.13 3.84 -1.50
N VAL A 30 -14.91 2.53 -1.56
CA VAL A 30 -15.19 1.62 -0.43
C VAL A 30 -14.39 2.02 0.81
N ALA A 31 -13.12 2.42 0.66
CA ALA A 31 -12.29 2.87 1.78
C ALA A 31 -12.80 4.19 2.40
N HIS A 32 -13.30 5.13 1.60
CA HIS A 32 -13.91 6.36 2.10
C HIS A 32 -15.17 6.08 2.92
N ASN A 33 -15.99 5.11 2.51
CA ASN A 33 -17.20 4.73 3.23
C ASN A 33 -16.94 3.99 4.57
N ALA A 34 -15.68 3.83 4.99
CA ALA A 34 -15.36 3.19 6.25
C ALA A 34 -15.92 3.98 7.46
N PRO A 35 -16.60 3.31 8.42
CA PRO A 35 -17.20 3.99 9.57
C PRO A 35 -16.09 4.57 10.47
N LEU A 36 -16.21 5.86 10.81
CA LEU A 36 -15.27 6.55 11.68
C LEU A 36 -15.98 7.17 12.89
N GLY A 37 -15.34 7.10 14.06
CA GLY A 37 -15.81 7.82 15.25
C GLY A 37 -15.97 9.31 14.95
N ALA A 38 -17.15 9.87 15.26
CA ALA A 38 -17.54 11.25 14.97
C ALA A 38 -17.61 11.66 13.48
N ASN A 39 -17.63 10.69 12.55
CA ASN A 39 -17.79 10.89 11.10
C ASN A 39 -16.91 12.01 10.49
N ARG A 40 -15.70 12.22 11.03
CA ARG A 40 -14.80 13.27 10.54
C ARG A 40 -14.01 12.87 9.29
N GLN A 41 -13.91 11.56 9.01
CA GLN A 41 -13.23 10.94 7.87
C GLN A 41 -12.10 11.80 7.26
N PRO A 42 -11.05 12.16 8.03
CA PRO A 42 -10.11 13.23 7.68
C PRO A 42 -9.06 12.81 6.63
N TRP A 43 -9.33 11.76 5.85
CA TRP A 43 -8.39 11.19 4.89
C TRP A 43 -8.60 11.75 3.48
N LYS A 44 -7.48 11.94 2.78
CA LYS A 44 -7.43 12.24 1.35
C LYS A 44 -6.61 11.17 0.66
N SER A 45 -7.17 10.54 -0.36
CA SER A 45 -6.48 9.55 -1.17
C SER A 45 -5.87 10.24 -2.39
N LEU A 46 -4.56 10.07 -2.62
CA LEU A 46 -3.86 10.56 -3.80
C LEU A 46 -3.47 9.38 -4.70
N VAL A 47 -3.98 9.36 -5.93
CA VAL A 47 -3.63 8.35 -6.94
C VAL A 47 -2.58 8.92 -7.88
N VAL A 48 -1.44 8.24 -8.00
CA VAL A 48 -0.33 8.65 -8.88
C VAL A 48 -0.19 7.63 -10.01
N THR A 49 -0.55 8.02 -11.23
CA THR A 49 -0.46 7.15 -12.42
C THR A 49 0.81 7.39 -13.24
N ASP A 50 1.31 8.63 -13.24
CA ASP A 50 2.49 9.05 -14.01
C ASP A 50 3.77 8.32 -13.57
N SER A 51 4.40 7.63 -14.51
CA SER A 51 5.59 6.79 -14.26
C SER A 51 6.84 7.60 -13.86
N PRO A 52 7.19 8.72 -14.51
CA PRO A 52 8.24 9.62 -14.04
C PRO A 52 8.05 10.08 -12.60
N LEU A 53 6.83 10.49 -12.24
CA LEU A 53 6.49 10.97 -10.91
C LEU A 53 6.59 9.86 -9.85
N LYS A 54 6.12 8.64 -10.17
CA LYS A 54 6.31 7.46 -9.31
C LYS A 54 7.80 7.19 -9.02
N LYS A 55 8.66 7.24 -10.04
CA LYS A 55 10.11 7.04 -9.88
C LYS A 55 10.74 8.10 -8.98
N ARG A 56 10.30 9.35 -9.09
CA ARG A 56 10.75 10.44 -8.21
C ARG A 56 10.37 10.20 -6.74
N PHE A 57 9.15 9.73 -6.47
CA PHE A 57 8.75 9.36 -5.11
C PHE A 57 9.60 8.23 -4.55
N VAL A 58 9.80 7.14 -5.31
CA VAL A 58 10.63 6.01 -4.87
C VAL A 58 12.06 6.44 -4.58
N GLY A 59 12.66 7.28 -5.41
CA GLY A 59 14.02 7.80 -5.20
C GLY A 59 14.14 8.72 -3.98
N SER A 60 13.05 9.35 -3.54
CA SER A 60 13.03 10.29 -2.41
C SER A 60 12.78 9.59 -1.05
N VAL A 61 12.25 8.36 -1.07
CA VAL A 61 11.98 7.59 0.15
C VAL A 61 13.26 6.91 0.61
N LYS A 62 13.84 7.37 1.74
CA LYS A 62 14.88 6.63 2.47
C LYS A 62 14.30 5.28 2.88
N LYS A 63 14.86 4.17 2.38
CA LYS A 63 14.57 2.85 2.95
C LYS A 63 14.99 2.87 4.43
N PRO A 64 14.15 2.41 5.38
CA PRO A 64 14.62 2.18 6.73
C PRO A 64 15.81 1.23 6.64
N GLY A 65 16.94 1.62 7.25
CA GLY A 65 18.17 0.85 7.19
C GLY A 65 17.89 -0.58 7.64
N LYS A 66 18.42 -1.56 6.90
CA LYS A 66 18.44 -2.96 7.35
C LYS A 66 19.10 -2.99 8.73
N GLY A 67 18.33 -3.20 9.79
CA GLY A 67 18.88 -3.60 11.07
C GLY A 67 19.61 -4.91 10.83
N SER A 68 20.94 -4.89 10.94
CA SER A 68 21.73 -6.09 11.07
C SER A 68 21.34 -6.74 12.39
N THR A 69 20.48 -7.76 12.33
CA THR A 69 20.31 -8.68 13.45
C THR A 69 21.64 -9.41 13.63
N SER A 70 22.50 -8.86 14.48
CA SER A 70 23.62 -9.60 15.05
C SER A 70 23.01 -10.70 15.93
N VAL A 71 23.00 -11.92 15.40
CA VAL A 71 22.59 -13.10 16.16
C VAL A 71 23.74 -13.39 17.14
N ASN A 72 23.52 -13.11 18.42
CA ASN A 72 24.48 -13.38 19.49
C ASN A 72 24.37 -14.87 19.88
N PRO A 73 25.39 -15.72 19.66
CA PRO A 73 25.33 -17.10 20.10
C PRO A 73 25.61 -17.12 21.61
N ARG A 74 24.57 -17.31 22.42
CA ARG A 74 24.75 -17.62 23.85
C ARG A 74 24.98 -19.13 24.03
N SER A 75 26.02 -19.38 24.82
CA SER A 75 26.56 -20.62 25.39
C SER A 75 25.56 -21.69 25.78
#